data_AF-A0A7G2S5E0-F1
#
_entry.id   AF-A0A7G2S5E0-F1
#
_cell.length_a   1.000
_cell.length_b   1.000
_cell.length_c   1.000
_cell.angle_alpha   90.00
_cell.angle_beta   90.00
_cell.angle_gamma   90.00
#
_symmetry.space_group_name_H-M   'P 1'
#
loop_
_entity.id
_entity.type
_entity.pdbx_description
1 polymer ?
#
loop_
_entity_poly.entity_id
_entity_poly.type
_entity_poly.pdbx_seq_one_letter_code
_entity_poly.pdbx_strand_id
1 'polypeptide(L)'
;MDGILEHINGLSPFVQGLLGSAVFAISSILLQRVMNRAKKSGSEIFRVFARLDMVRHILHKDYVNSRDLQRSSYGSAVAMLFAFRWMLGGFLIAIFFIGVHSIINGNWLFVAASWFCFNCFLEAHNWVKDTSHEKHISHVPDEVQADVITVMYPPDPAPRIEKE
;
A
#
# COMPACT_ATOMS: atom_id res chain seq x y z
N MET A 1 -29.95 23.73 8.08
CA MET A 1 -30.15 23.15 6.73
C MET A 1 -31.39 23.76 6.08
N ASP A 2 -32.45 23.98 6.87
CA ASP A 2 -33.73 24.50 6.39
C ASP A 2 -33.67 25.93 5.83
N GLY A 3 -32.93 26.85 6.48
CA GLY A 3 -32.80 28.23 5.99
C GLY A 3 -32.07 28.39 4.64
N ILE A 4 -31.22 27.42 4.26
CA ILE A 4 -30.55 27.42 2.94
C ILE A 4 -31.51 26.89 1.87
N LEU A 5 -32.30 25.86 2.21
CA LEU A 5 -33.29 25.28 1.31
C LEU A 5 -34.46 26.24 1.06
N GLU A 6 -34.92 26.98 2.07
CA GLU A 6 -35.90 28.05 1.91
C GLU A 6 -35.40 29.16 0.99
N HIS A 7 -34.13 29.58 1.14
CA HIS A 7 -33.53 30.61 0.30
C HIS A 7 -33.37 30.14 -1.15
N ILE A 8 -33.00 28.88 -1.37
CA ILE A 8 -32.91 28.28 -2.71
C ILE A 8 -34.30 28.16 -3.34
N ASN A 9 -35.30 27.71 -2.57
CA ASN A 9 -36.69 27.57 -3.03
C ASN A 9 -37.37 28.91 -3.34
N GLY A 10 -36.88 30.01 -2.77
CA GLY A 10 -37.33 31.37 -3.10
C GLY A 10 -36.74 31.95 -4.40
N LEU A 11 -35.75 31.30 -5.01
CA LEU A 11 -35.15 31.75 -6.28
C LEU A 11 -36.00 31.34 -7.49
N SER A 12 -35.87 32.09 -8.59
CA SER A 12 -36.55 31.72 -9.84
C SER A 12 -36.08 30.35 -10.36
N PRO A 13 -36.94 29.59 -11.07
CA PRO A 13 -36.60 28.26 -11.58
C PRO A 13 -35.32 28.24 -12.44
N PHE A 14 -35.06 29.32 -13.18
CA PHE A 14 -33.84 29.47 -13.99
C PHE A 14 -32.57 29.55 -13.12
N VAL A 15 -32.60 30.33 -12.03
CA VAL A 15 -31.46 30.51 -11.12
C VAL A 15 -31.21 29.25 -10.30
N GLN A 16 -32.26 28.53 -9.91
CA GLN A 16 -32.13 27.20 -9.28
C GLN A 16 -31.48 26.19 -10.22
N GLY A 17 -31.88 26.16 -11.50
CA GLY A 17 -31.25 25.31 -12.52
C GLY A 17 -29.78 25.66 -12.73
N LEU A 18 -29.45 26.96 -12.78
CA LEU A 18 -28.07 27.45 -12.89
C LEU A 18 -27.22 27.03 -11.68
N LEU A 19 -27.72 27.22 -10.46
CA LEU A 19 -27.05 26.81 -9.21
C LEU A 19 -26.85 25.28 -9.15
N GLY A 20 -27.88 24.51 -9.49
CA GLY A 20 -27.79 23.04 -9.53
C GLY A 20 -26.73 22.56 -10.52
N SER A 21 -26.69 23.16 -11.72
CA SER A 21 -25.67 22.84 -12.73
C SER A 21 -24.25 23.24 -12.30
N ALA A 22 -24.10 24.37 -11.61
CA ALA A 22 -22.81 24.83 -11.09
C ALA A 22 -22.30 23.93 -9.96
N VAL A 23 -23.17 23.55 -9.01
CA VAL A 23 -22.83 22.60 -7.95
C VAL A 23 -22.46 21.25 -8.55
N PHE A 24 -23.25 20.74 -9.50
CA PHE A 24 -22.95 19.49 -10.18
C PHE A 24 -21.61 19.52 -10.92
N ALA A 25 -21.30 20.60 -11.63
CA ALA A 25 -20.02 20.78 -12.31
C ALA A 25 -18.84 20.80 -11.32
N ILE A 26 -18.95 21.56 -10.23
CA ILE A 26 -17.92 21.66 -9.20
C ILE A 26 -17.72 20.32 -8.50
N SER A 27 -18.80 19.64 -8.10
CA SER A 27 -18.76 18.31 -7.50
C SER A 27 -18.14 17.28 -8.45
N SER A 28 -18.45 17.35 -9.74
CA SER A 28 -17.88 16.46 -10.76
C SER A 28 -16.37 16.68 -10.93
N ILE A 29 -15.91 17.95 -10.95
CA ILE A 29 -14.48 18.29 -11.02
C ILE A 29 -13.74 17.81 -9.76
N LEU A 30 -14.33 17.99 -8.58
CA LEU A 30 -13.77 17.51 -7.32
C LEU A 30 -13.66 15.98 -7.32
N LEU A 31 -14.73 15.29 -7.70
CA LEU A 31 -14.75 13.83 -7.79
C LEU A 31 -13.71 13.31 -8.79
N GLN A 32 -13.64 13.91 -9.98
CA GLN A 32 -12.63 13.55 -10.98
C GLN A 32 -11.20 13.74 -10.45
N ARG A 33 -10.92 14.84 -9.74
CA ARG A 33 -9.60 15.07 -9.15
C ARG A 33 -9.27 14.02 -8.09
N VAL A 34 -10.21 13.70 -7.21
CA VAL A 34 -10.04 12.67 -6.18
C VAL A 34 -9.80 11.31 -6.82
N MET A 35 -10.61 10.93 -7.82
CA MET A 35 -10.47 9.66 -8.54
C MET A 35 -9.15 9.56 -9.31
N ASN A 36 -8.73 10.63 -10.00
CA ASN A 36 -7.47 10.63 -10.75
C ASN A 36 -6.25 10.53 -9.82
N ARG A 37 -6.30 11.21 -8.65
CA ARG A 37 -5.27 11.04 -7.61
C ARG A 37 -5.29 9.65 -7.00
N ALA A 38 -6.47 9.10 -6.71
CA ALA A 38 -6.60 7.74 -6.18
C ALA A 38 -6.05 6.70 -7.16
N LYS A 39 -6.34 6.83 -8.46
CA LYS A 39 -5.79 5.95 -9.51
C LYS A 39 -4.27 6.03 -9.58
N LYS A 40 -3.70 7.23 -9.63
CA LYS A 40 -2.24 7.43 -9.68
C LYS A 40 -1.55 6.94 -8.40
N SER A 41 -2.16 7.19 -7.23
CA SER A 41 -1.65 6.67 -5.97
C SER A 41 -1.73 5.15 -5.91
N GLY A 42 -2.80 4.57 -6.45
CA GLY A 42 -3.00 3.12 -6.51
C GLY A 42 -1.95 2.42 -7.35
N SER A 43 -1.57 2.97 -8.51
CA SER A 43 -0.51 2.40 -9.35
C SER A 43 0.86 2.42 -8.67
N GLU A 44 1.19 3.51 -7.96
CA GLU A 44 2.44 3.59 -7.19
C GLU A 44 2.45 2.62 -6.01
N ILE A 45 1.34 2.53 -5.27
CA ILE A 45 1.18 1.57 -4.16
C ILE A 45 1.33 0.14 -4.68
N PHE A 46 0.69 -0.18 -5.81
CA PHE A 46 0.83 -1.49 -6.45
C PHE A 46 2.28 -1.80 -6.82
N ARG A 47 3.01 -0.84 -7.40
CA ARG A 47 4.43 -1.04 -7.73
C ARG A 47 5.29 -1.29 -6.50
N VAL A 48 5.02 -0.60 -5.39
CA VAL A 48 5.72 -0.83 -4.11
C VAL A 48 5.41 -2.22 -3.55
N PHE A 49 4.15 -2.64 -3.55
CA PHE A 49 3.77 -3.98 -3.10
C PHE A 49 4.37 -5.08 -4.00
N ALA A 50 4.34 -4.89 -5.32
CA ALA A 50 4.94 -5.82 -6.28
C ALA A 50 6.46 -5.97 -6.06
N ARG A 51 7.16 -4.86 -5.76
CA ARG A 51 8.57 -4.90 -5.37
C ARG A 51 8.79 -5.66 -4.06
N LEU A 52 7.91 -5.43 -3.09
CA LEU A 52 7.98 -6.05 -1.78
C LEU A 52 7.72 -7.57 -1.86
N ASP A 53 6.78 -8.00 -2.71
CA ASP A 53 6.53 -9.41 -3.05
C ASP A 53 7.77 -10.07 -3.66
N MET A 54 8.45 -9.41 -4.60
CA MET A 54 9.70 -9.92 -5.19
C MET A 54 10.81 -10.07 -4.17
N VAL A 55 11.03 -9.06 -3.33
CA VAL A 55 12.06 -9.11 -2.27
C VAL A 55 11.77 -10.25 -1.30
N ARG A 56 10.51 -10.39 -0.89
CA ARG A 56 10.06 -11.48 -0.03
C ARG A 56 10.27 -12.86 -0.69
N HIS A 57 9.94 -12.99 -1.97
CA HIS A 57 10.17 -14.22 -2.73
C HIS A 57 11.65 -14.60 -2.77
N ILE A 58 12.52 -13.65 -3.12
CA ILE A 58 13.99 -13.86 -3.16
C ILE A 58 14.52 -14.24 -1.78
N LEU A 59 14.08 -13.55 -0.73
CA LEU A 59 14.48 -13.85 0.65
C LEU A 59 14.12 -15.30 1.02
N HIS A 60 12.89 -15.75 0.70
CA HIS A 60 12.46 -17.11 1.02
C HIS A 60 13.20 -18.15 0.18
N LYS A 61 13.36 -17.90 -1.11
CA LYS A 61 14.01 -18.81 -2.06
C LYS A 61 15.50 -19.02 -1.75
N ASP A 62 16.23 -17.93 -1.53
CA ASP A 62 17.70 -17.98 -1.50
C ASP A 62 18.29 -18.00 -0.09
N TYR A 63 17.55 -17.49 0.90
CA TYR A 63 18.00 -17.44 2.29
C TYR A 63 17.24 -18.43 3.15
N VAL A 64 15.93 -18.26 3.35
CA VAL A 64 15.13 -19.09 4.28
C VAL A 64 15.21 -20.57 3.93
N ASN A 65 14.99 -20.91 2.66
CA ASN A 65 15.04 -22.29 2.16
C ASN A 65 16.44 -22.74 1.70
N SER A 66 17.49 -21.99 2.07
CA SER A 66 18.87 -22.37 1.79
C SER A 66 19.28 -23.62 2.57
N ARG A 67 20.15 -24.44 1.98
CA ARG A 67 20.80 -25.58 2.65
C ARG A 67 21.86 -25.15 3.66
N ASP A 68 22.34 -23.90 3.57
CA ASP A 68 23.29 -23.32 4.50
C ASP A 68 22.55 -22.80 5.74
N LEU A 69 22.85 -23.39 6.90
CA LEU A 69 22.24 -23.06 8.18
C LEU A 69 22.40 -21.58 8.54
N GLN A 70 23.54 -20.97 8.20
CA GLN A 70 23.81 -19.56 8.51
C GLN A 70 22.91 -18.64 7.67
N ARG A 71 22.77 -18.95 6.37
CA ARG A 71 21.88 -18.20 5.46
C ARG A 71 20.41 -18.38 5.82
N SER A 72 20.00 -19.60 6.17
CA SER A 72 18.63 -19.91 6.59
C SER A 72 18.26 -19.20 7.90
N SER A 73 19.15 -19.22 8.89
CA SER A 73 18.95 -18.50 10.16
C SER A 73 18.87 -16.98 9.94
N TYR A 74 19.76 -16.43 9.11
CA TYR A 74 19.74 -15.01 8.76
C TYR A 74 18.45 -14.62 8.02
N GLY A 75 18.07 -15.36 6.99
CA GLY A 75 16.86 -15.12 6.21
C GLY A 75 15.60 -15.15 7.08
N SER A 76 15.51 -16.15 7.97
CA SER A 76 14.40 -16.29 8.91
C SER A 76 14.33 -15.12 9.89
N ALA A 77 15.47 -14.67 10.42
CA ALA A 77 15.52 -13.50 11.30
C ALA A 77 15.07 -12.22 10.59
N VAL A 78 15.49 -12.01 9.33
CA VAL A 78 15.05 -10.88 8.52
C VAL A 78 13.53 -10.94 8.26
N ALA A 79 13.01 -12.11 7.87
CA ALA A 79 11.58 -12.30 7.66
C ALA A 79 10.76 -11.99 8.92
N MET A 80 11.21 -12.48 10.08
CA MET A 80 10.59 -12.16 11.37
C MET A 80 10.65 -10.67 11.71
N LEU A 81 11.76 -9.98 11.43
CA LEU A 81 11.88 -8.55 11.67
C LEU A 81 10.88 -7.75 10.83
N PHE A 82 10.71 -8.11 9.55
CA PHE A 82 9.72 -7.48 8.67
C PHE A 82 8.29 -7.77 9.15
N ALA A 83 7.99 -9.00 9.53
CA ALA A 83 6.69 -9.36 10.10
C ALA A 83 6.39 -8.55 11.38
N PHE A 84 7.37 -8.45 12.28
CA PHE A 84 7.25 -7.69 13.52
C PHE A 84 7.04 -6.19 13.26
N ARG A 85 7.75 -5.62 12.27
CA ARG A 85 7.55 -4.22 11.86
C ARG A 85 6.11 -3.96 11.42
N TRP A 86 5.51 -4.86 10.65
CA TRP A 86 4.12 -4.74 10.21
C TRP A 86 3.13 -4.89 11.38
N MET A 87 3.41 -5.79 12.31
CA MET A 87 2.63 -5.95 13.53
C MET A 87 2.65 -4.68 14.39
N LEU A 88 3.82 -4.06 14.60
CA LEU A 88 3.95 -2.77 15.28
C LEU A 88 3.18 -1.66 14.54
N GLY A 89 3.25 -1.63 13.21
CA GLY A 89 2.48 -0.70 12.39
C GLY A 89 0.97 -0.82 12.64
N GLY A 90 0.44 -2.05 12.63
CA GLY A 90 -0.97 -2.31 12.94
C GLY A 90 -1.33 -1.87 14.36
N PHE A 91 -0.47 -2.13 15.35
CA PHE A 91 -0.69 -1.70 16.72
C PHE A 91 -0.73 -0.17 16.88
N LEU A 92 0.18 0.55 16.23
CA LEU A 92 0.19 2.02 16.25
C LEU A 92 -1.06 2.61 15.58
N ILE A 93 -1.51 2.02 14.47
CA ILE A 93 -2.76 2.42 13.81
C ILE A 93 -3.95 2.21 14.76
N ALA A 94 -4.01 1.05 15.43
CA ALA A 94 -5.07 0.78 16.41
C ALA A 94 -5.10 1.83 17.52
N ILE A 95 -3.95 2.10 18.16
CA ILE A 95 -3.85 3.11 19.23
C ILE A 95 -4.31 4.48 18.74
N PHE A 96 -3.81 4.93 17.59
CA PHE A 96 -4.11 6.24 17.06
C PHE A 96 -5.60 6.40 16.77
N PHE A 97 -6.19 5.48 15.99
CA PHE A 97 -7.58 5.62 15.57
C PHE A 97 -8.58 5.31 16.69
N ILE A 98 -8.27 4.41 17.63
CA ILE A 98 -9.10 4.20 18.82
C ILE A 98 -9.06 5.45 19.71
N GLY A 99 -7.90 6.08 19.86
CA GLY A 99 -7.77 7.36 20.55
C GLY A 99 -8.63 8.46 19.91
N VAL A 100 -8.61 8.58 18.58
CA VAL A 100 -9.45 9.54 17.84
C VAL A 100 -10.93 9.18 17.92
N HIS A 101 -11.28 7.89 17.84
CA HIS A 101 -12.65 7.41 18.00
C HIS A 101 -13.22 7.78 19.37
N SER A 102 -12.43 7.62 20.45
CA SER A 102 -12.84 8.00 21.81
C SER A 102 -13.14 9.48 21.97
N ILE A 103 -12.61 10.35 21.11
CA ILE A 103 -12.84 11.80 21.15
C ILE A 103 -14.06 12.19 20.31
N ILE A 104 -14.24 11.55 19.15
CA ILE A 104 -15.22 11.96 18.13
C ILE A 104 -16.51 11.10 18.18
N ASN A 105 -16.51 9.95 18.87
CA ASN A 105 -17.58 8.94 18.86
C ASN A 105 -18.01 8.50 17.44
N GLY A 106 -17.07 8.51 16.49
CA GLY A 106 -17.33 8.16 15.10
C GLY A 106 -17.14 6.67 14.84
N ASN A 107 -18.21 5.89 14.71
CA ASN A 107 -18.14 4.44 14.43
C ASN A 107 -17.40 4.08 13.13
N TRP A 108 -17.40 4.99 12.14
CA TRP A 108 -16.69 4.80 10.88
C TRP A 108 -15.16 4.78 11.04
N LEU A 109 -14.62 5.51 12.04
CA LEU A 109 -13.18 5.50 12.34
C LEU A 109 -12.74 4.15 12.85
N PHE A 110 -13.58 3.48 13.66
CA PHE A 110 -13.30 2.13 14.14
C PHE A 110 -13.23 1.12 12.99
N VAL A 111 -14.15 1.23 12.01
CA VAL A 111 -14.14 0.37 10.81
C VAL A 111 -12.88 0.62 9.99
N ALA A 112 -12.51 1.87 9.74
CA ALA A 112 -11.29 2.22 9.02
C ALA A 112 -10.03 1.69 9.74
N ALA A 113 -9.94 1.90 11.06
CA ALA A 113 -8.85 1.40 11.88
C ALA A 113 -8.70 -0.12 11.79
N SER A 114 -9.81 -0.83 11.98
CA SER A 114 -9.85 -2.30 11.93
C SER A 114 -9.40 -2.81 10.57
N TRP A 115 -9.83 -2.16 9.49
CA TRP A 115 -9.41 -2.49 8.13
C TRP A 115 -7.89 -2.32 7.93
N PHE A 116 -7.33 -1.17 8.33
CA PHE A 116 -5.89 -0.93 8.19
C PHE A 116 -5.06 -1.88 9.06
N CYS A 117 -5.47 -2.11 10.31
CA CYS A 117 -4.82 -3.06 11.19
C CYS A 117 -4.83 -4.47 10.58
N PHE A 118 -5.97 -4.93 10.07
CA PHE A 118 -6.10 -6.23 9.44
C PHE A 118 -5.15 -6.39 8.25
N ASN A 119 -5.01 -5.37 7.40
CA ASN A 119 -4.05 -5.40 6.29
C ASN A 119 -2.60 -5.48 6.78
N CYS A 120 -2.24 -4.77 7.85
CA CYS A 120 -0.91 -4.89 8.45
C CYS A 120 -0.65 -6.29 9.01
N PHE A 121 -1.63 -6.91 9.68
CA PHE A 121 -1.49 -8.28 10.19
C PHE A 121 -1.42 -9.32 9.07
N LEU A 122 -2.21 -9.18 8.01
CA LEU A 122 -2.11 -10.02 6.82
C LEU A 122 -0.71 -9.94 6.20
N GLU A 123 -0.18 -8.72 6.10
CA GLU A 123 1.16 -8.53 5.55
C GLU A 123 2.23 -9.15 6.45
N ALA A 124 2.12 -8.98 7.77
CA ALA A 124 2.99 -9.65 8.73
C ALA A 124 2.97 -11.18 8.59
N HIS A 125 1.77 -11.76 8.43
CA HIS A 125 1.60 -13.19 8.19
C HIS A 125 2.25 -13.63 6.87
N ASN A 126 2.08 -12.85 5.79
CA ASN A 126 2.67 -13.17 4.49
C ASN A 126 4.21 -13.14 4.52
N TRP A 127 4.84 -12.36 5.41
CA TRP A 127 6.29 -12.37 5.60
C TRP A 127 6.83 -13.65 6.25
N VAL A 128 6.02 -14.35 7.03
CA VAL A 128 6.43 -15.61 7.70
C VAL A 128 6.08 -16.83 6.85
N LYS A 129 5.11 -16.69 5.93
CA LYS A 129 4.71 -17.76 5.03
C LYS A 129 5.72 -17.94 3.91
N ASP A 130 6.05 -19.20 3.62
CA ASP A 130 6.91 -19.53 2.48
C ASP A 130 6.29 -19.02 1.16
N THR A 131 7.09 -18.23 0.45
CA THR A 131 6.76 -17.60 -0.84
C THR A 131 7.80 -17.91 -1.92
N SER A 132 8.65 -18.92 -1.70
CA SER A 132 9.73 -19.31 -2.62
C SER A 132 9.25 -19.86 -3.98
N HIS A 133 7.98 -20.22 -4.12
CA HIS A 133 7.41 -20.67 -5.39
C HIS A 133 7.06 -19.52 -6.33
N GLU A 134 7.38 -19.69 -7.62
CA GLU A 134 7.13 -18.68 -8.69
C GLU A 134 5.66 -18.28 -8.84
N LYS A 135 4.72 -19.14 -8.44
CA LYS A 135 3.29 -18.81 -8.40
C LYS A 135 3.00 -17.52 -7.60
N HIS A 136 3.81 -17.22 -6.59
CA HIS A 136 3.66 -16.06 -5.71
C HIS A 136 4.16 -14.75 -6.32
N ILE A 137 4.85 -14.80 -7.46
CA ILE A 137 5.32 -13.61 -8.20
C ILE A 137 4.75 -13.52 -9.61
N SER A 138 3.87 -14.44 -10.00
CA SER A 138 3.27 -14.48 -11.34
C SER A 138 2.45 -13.23 -11.71
N HIS A 139 1.96 -12.48 -10.71
CA HIS A 139 1.24 -11.21 -10.90
C HIS A 139 2.18 -9.99 -10.97
N VAL A 140 3.48 -10.16 -10.70
CA VAL A 140 4.44 -9.06 -10.69
C VAL A 140 4.87 -8.75 -12.12
N PRO A 141 4.75 -7.49 -12.59
CA PRO A 141 5.22 -7.10 -13.92
C PRO A 141 6.72 -7.37 -14.12
N ASP A 142 7.09 -7.88 -15.30
CA ASP A 142 8.48 -8.25 -15.64
C ASP A 142 9.48 -7.11 -15.41
N GLU A 143 9.07 -5.86 -15.66
CA GLU A 143 9.88 -4.66 -15.40
C GLU A 143 10.30 -4.57 -13.93
N VAL A 144 9.38 -4.83 -13.00
CA VAL A 144 9.64 -4.79 -11.56
C VAL A 144 10.53 -5.96 -11.14
N GLN A 145 10.36 -7.13 -11.79
CA GLN A 145 11.23 -8.28 -11.53
C GLN A 145 12.66 -7.98 -11.95
N ALA A 146 12.86 -7.45 -13.16
CA ALA A 146 14.17 -7.08 -13.68
C ALA A 146 14.86 -6.00 -12.82
N ASP A 147 14.12 -4.98 -12.41
CA ASP A 147 14.60 -3.93 -11.51
C ASP A 147 15.15 -4.52 -10.20
N VAL A 148 14.41 -5.44 -9.58
CA VAL A 148 14.81 -6.05 -8.29
C VAL A 148 15.99 -7.00 -8.48
N ILE A 149 15.98 -7.83 -9.52
CA ILE A 149 17.07 -8.77 -9.80
C ILE A 149 18.38 -8.03 -10.03
N THR A 150 18.37 -6.95 -10.82
CA THR A 150 19.57 -6.16 -11.11
C THR A 150 20.20 -5.57 -9.84
N VAL A 151 19.38 -5.21 -8.85
CA VAL A 151 19.86 -4.68 -7.56
C VAL A 151 20.39 -5.79 -6.65
N MET A 152 19.72 -6.95 -6.62
CA MET A 152 20.07 -8.05 -5.71
C MET A 152 21.24 -8.89 -6.24
N TYR A 153 21.42 -8.97 -7.56
CA TYR A 153 22.52 -9.65 -8.24
C TYR A 153 23.16 -8.69 -9.25
N PRO A 154 23.93 -7.69 -8.78
CA PRO A 154 24.63 -6.81 -9.69
C PRO A 154 25.59 -7.64 -10.57
N PRO A 155 25.68 -7.36 -11.88
CA PRO A 155 26.65 -8.03 -12.74
C PRO A 155 28.06 -7.76 -12.20
N ASP A 156 28.91 -8.80 -12.19
CA ASP A 156 30.29 -8.69 -11.74
C ASP A 156 30.99 -7.52 -12.45
N PRO A 157 31.71 -6.64 -11.73
CA PRO A 157 32.46 -5.59 -12.38
C PRO A 157 33.46 -6.26 -13.35
N ALA A 158 33.40 -5.85 -14.63
CA ALA A 158 34.30 -6.34 -15.66
C ALA A 158 35.76 -6.33 -15.14
N PRO A 159 36.57 -7.36 -15.46
CA PRO A 159 37.91 -7.48 -14.92
C PRO A 159 38.67 -6.18 -15.18
N ARG A 160 39.21 -5.58 -14.11
CA ARG A 160 40.13 -4.44 -14.24
C ARG A 160 41.29 -4.93 -15.09
N ILE A 161 41.40 -4.39 -16.30
CA ILE A 161 42.60 -4.56 -17.11
C ILE A 161 43.69 -3.80 -16.35
N GLU A 162 44.44 -4.52 -15.50
CA GLU A 162 45.69 -4.03 -14.96
C GLU A 162 46.63 -3.82 -16.16
N LYS A 163 46.87 -2.56 -16.50
CA LYS A 163 47.92 -2.21 -17.44
C LYS A 163 49.24 -2.43 -16.71
N GLU A 164 49.97 -3.46 -17.14
CA GLU A 164 51.40 -3.67 -16.82
C GLU A 164 52.26 -2.46 -17.20
#